data_AF-A0A3M2KZ85-F1
#
_entry.id   AF-A0A3M2KZ85-F1
#
_cell.length_a   1.000
_cell.length_b   1.000
_cell.length_c   1.000
_cell.angle_alpha   90.00
_cell.angle_beta   90.00
_cell.angle_gamma   90.00
#
_symmetry.space_group_name_H-M   'P 1'
#
loop_
_entity.id
_entity.type
_entity.pdbx_description
1 polymer ?
#
loop_
_entity_poly.entity_id
_entity_poly.type
_entity_poly.pdbx_seq_one_letter_code
_entity_poly.pdbx_strand_id
1 'polypeptide(L)'
;MHTYLFVDGLDFITRSNSRAVGGHPSQLLRPGGPLYPTEQARTAQVAEQDETSSDSSGVEVRVKLRGQTVIWSDLMYPGADDQVVEEVRFDLSQYLAEIERAYWCWGSTCLGVVHRSSRGPLA
;
A
#
# COMPACT_ATOMS: atom_id res chain seq x y z
N MET A 1 5.32 -7.00 13.28
CA MET A 1 5.63 -6.12 12.14
C MET A 1 4.33 -5.87 11.40
N HIS A 2 4.04 -4.63 11.03
CA HIS A 2 2.83 -4.24 10.29
C HIS A 2 3.19 -3.58 8.96
N THR A 3 2.20 -3.46 8.08
CA THR A 3 2.35 -2.80 6.79
C THR A 3 2.23 -1.29 6.94
N TYR A 4 3.11 -0.53 6.27
CA TYR A 4 2.93 0.89 6.02
C TYR A 4 2.56 1.07 4.55
N LEU A 5 1.59 1.93 4.26
CA LEU A 5 1.11 2.17 2.90
C LEU A 5 1.36 3.64 2.57
N PHE A 6 2.18 3.90 1.56
CA PHE A 6 2.52 5.26 1.17
C PHE A 6 1.80 5.67 -0.10
N VAL A 7 1.17 6.83 -0.05
CA VAL A 7 0.52 7.48 -1.17
C VAL A 7 1.04 8.89 -1.28
N ASP A 8 1.61 9.25 -2.44
CA ASP A 8 2.32 10.51 -2.65
C ASP A 8 3.38 10.82 -1.56
N GLY A 9 4.03 9.76 -1.06
CA GLY A 9 5.05 9.84 0.00
C GLY A 9 4.50 9.98 1.43
N LEU A 10 3.19 10.01 1.62
CA LEU A 10 2.53 10.09 2.92
C LEU A 10 2.05 8.72 3.38
N ASP A 11 2.23 8.41 4.66
CA ASP A 11 1.66 7.21 5.27
C ASP A 11 0.13 7.35 5.37
N PHE A 12 -0.56 6.66 4.47
CA PHE A 12 -2.02 6.64 4.35
C PHE A 12 -2.69 6.22 5.66
N ILE A 13 -2.20 5.18 6.32
CA ILE A 13 -2.84 4.63 7.53
C ILE A 13 -2.80 5.67 8.65
N THR A 14 -1.61 6.20 8.93
CA THR A 14 -1.41 7.22 9.97
C THR A 14 -2.22 8.50 9.68
N ARG A 15 -2.35 8.88 8.40
CA ARG A 15 -3.11 10.06 7.99
C ARG A 15 -4.62 9.88 8.09
N SER A 16 -5.14 8.70 7.77
CA SER A 16 -6.56 8.38 7.92
C SER A 16 -6.94 8.16 9.38
N ASN A 17 -6.11 7.44 10.13
CA ASN A 17 -6.29 7.20 11.55
C ASN A 17 -4.94 6.95 12.23
N SER A 18 -4.44 7.95 12.95
CA SER A 18 -3.15 7.89 13.65
C SER A 18 -3.07 6.87 14.79
N ARG A 19 -4.19 6.22 15.14
CA ARG A 19 -4.27 5.16 16.15
C ARG A 19 -4.44 3.77 15.54
N ALA A 20 -4.63 3.66 14.22
CA ALA A 20 -4.78 2.37 13.56
C ALA A 20 -3.41 1.73 13.30
N VAL A 21 -3.37 0.40 13.36
CA VAL A 21 -2.15 -0.37 13.07
C VAL A 21 -2.35 -1.16 11.79
N GLY A 22 -1.43 -1.00 10.84
CA GLY A 22 -1.51 -1.70 9.56
C GLY A 22 -1.63 -3.22 9.71
N GLY A 23 -2.40 -3.84 8.83
CA GLY A 23 -2.54 -5.29 8.78
C GLY A 23 -1.21 -5.96 8.46
N HIS A 24 -1.11 -7.25 8.83
CA HIS A 24 0.12 -8.00 8.59
C HIS A 24 0.37 -8.16 7.09
N PRO A 25 1.60 -7.94 6.59
CA PRO A 25 1.90 -8.03 5.16
C PRO A 25 1.51 -9.36 4.49
N SER A 26 1.61 -10.48 5.21
CA SER A 26 1.20 -11.81 4.70
C SER A 26 -0.30 -11.93 4.41
N GLN A 27 -1.11 -11.10 5.07
CA GLN A 27 -2.55 -11.08 4.91
C GLN A 27 -2.97 -10.08 3.83
N LEU A 28 -2.30 -8.91 3.79
CA LEU A 28 -2.64 -7.82 2.87
C LEU A 28 -2.04 -7.97 1.46
N LEU A 29 -0.76 -8.32 1.39
CA LEU A 29 0.08 -8.14 0.18
C LEU A 29 0.34 -9.43 -0.60
N ARG A 30 -0.08 -10.59 -0.07
CA ARG A 30 0.10 -11.86 -0.78
C ARG A 30 -0.57 -11.77 -2.17
N PRO A 31 -0.03 -12.45 -3.20
CA PRO A 31 -0.72 -12.56 -4.48
C PRO A 31 -2.16 -13.03 -4.31
N GLY A 32 -3.11 -12.31 -4.93
CA GLY A 32 -4.55 -12.55 -4.76
C GLY A 32 -5.16 -12.09 -3.43
N GLY A 33 -4.38 -11.44 -2.55
CA GLY A 33 -4.82 -10.86 -1.29
C GLY A 33 -5.68 -9.60 -1.46
N PRO A 34 -6.09 -8.97 -0.35
CA PRO A 34 -7.00 -7.81 -0.33
C PRO A 34 -6.56 -6.64 -1.19
N LEU A 35 -5.26 -6.34 -1.23
CA LEU A 35 -4.71 -5.24 -2.04
C LEU A 35 -4.35 -5.65 -3.47
N TYR A 36 -4.54 -6.92 -3.84
CA TYR A 36 -4.28 -7.37 -5.21
C TYR A 36 -5.42 -6.93 -6.13
N PRO A 37 -5.15 -6.15 -7.19
CA PRO A 37 -6.19 -5.46 -7.93
C PRO A 37 -6.94 -6.42 -8.86
N THR A 38 -8.26 -6.27 -8.91
CA THR A 38 -9.13 -6.98 -9.86
C THR A 38 -10.12 -6.02 -10.51
N GLU A 39 -10.70 -6.39 -11.66
CA GLU A 39 -11.68 -5.52 -12.34
C GLU A 39 -12.94 -5.27 -11.50
N GLN A 40 -13.31 -6.25 -10.67
CA GLN A 40 -14.34 -6.08 -9.65
C GLN A 40 -13.76 -5.28 -8.49
N ALA A 41 -14.48 -4.23 -8.08
CA ALA A 41 -14.08 -3.43 -6.93
C ALA A 41 -14.19 -4.24 -5.64
N ARG A 42 -13.20 -4.12 -4.76
CA ARG A 42 -13.14 -4.82 -3.46
C ARG A 42 -12.79 -3.82 -2.37
N THR A 43 -13.41 -3.98 -1.20
CA THR A 43 -13.00 -3.25 0.00
C THR A 43 -11.92 -4.05 0.71
N ALA A 44 -10.84 -3.39 1.08
CA ALA A 44 -9.71 -3.96 1.80
C ALA A 44 -9.55 -3.23 3.14
N GLN A 45 -9.71 -3.96 4.24
CA GLN A 45 -9.29 -3.49 5.56
C GLN A 45 -7.77 -3.50 5.62
N VAL A 46 -7.14 -2.33 5.65
CA VAL A 46 -5.67 -2.19 5.63
C VAL A 46 -5.07 -1.94 7.00
N ALA A 47 -5.88 -1.53 7.97
CA ALA A 47 -5.46 -1.37 9.35
C ALA A 47 -6.59 -1.77 10.29
N GLU A 48 -6.26 -2.44 11.39
CA GLU A 48 -7.21 -2.82 12.43
C GLU A 48 -7.27 -1.73 13.51
N GLN A 49 -8.36 -1.75 14.27
CA GLN A 49 -8.52 -0.96 15.47
C GLN A 49 -7.49 -1.40 16.51
N ASP A 50 -6.77 -0.44 17.11
CA ASP A 50 -6.06 -0.72 18.34
C ASP A 50 -7.10 -0.95 19.45
N GLU A 51 -7.18 -2.19 19.95
CA GLU A 51 -8.20 -2.66 20.92
C GLU A 51 -8.21 -1.85 22.22
N THR A 52 -7.19 -1.02 22.46
CA THR A 52 -7.10 -0.13 23.62
C THR A 52 -7.95 1.14 23.50
N SER A 53 -8.54 1.44 22.34
CA SER A 53 -9.31 2.67 22.11
C SER A 53 -10.71 2.38 21.55
N SER A 54 -11.76 2.77 22.28
CA SER A 54 -13.17 2.49 21.93
C SER A 54 -13.70 3.28 20.73
N ASP A 55 -12.97 4.29 20.26
CA ASP A 55 -13.48 5.32 19.35
C ASP A 55 -12.81 5.27 17.96
N SER A 56 -11.93 4.29 17.73
CA SER A 56 -11.11 4.18 16.52
C SER A 56 -11.65 3.11 15.58
N SER A 57 -12.29 3.50 14.49
CA SER A 57 -12.56 2.58 13.38
C SER A 57 -11.24 2.25 12.65
N GLY A 58 -11.04 1.00 12.23
CA GLY A 58 -9.91 0.64 11.37
C GLY A 58 -9.90 1.43 10.05
N VAL A 59 -8.85 1.27 9.24
CA VAL A 59 -8.75 1.93 7.93
C VAL A 59 -9.10 0.95 6.82
N GLU A 60 -10.05 1.33 5.97
CA GLU A 60 -10.44 0.60 4.77
C GLU A 60 -10.09 1.39 3.51
N VAL A 61 -9.90 0.69 2.40
CA VAL A 61 -9.78 1.29 1.07
C VAL A 61 -10.52 0.45 0.05
N ARG A 62 -11.14 1.09 -0.94
CA ARG A 62 -11.74 0.39 -2.06
C ARG A 62 -10.76 0.32 -3.23
N VAL A 63 -10.41 -0.90 -3.65
CA VAL A 63 -9.45 -1.15 -4.73
C VAL A 63 -10.16 -1.66 -5.98
N LYS A 64 -9.83 -1.11 -7.14
CA LYS A 64 -10.37 -1.54 -8.44
C LYS A 64 -9.35 -1.42 -9.56
N LEU A 65 -9.26 -2.43 -10.42
CA LEU A 65 -8.53 -2.35 -11.68
C LEU A 65 -9.43 -1.80 -12.80
N ARG A 66 -8.91 -0.84 -13.56
CA ARG A 66 -9.51 -0.32 -14.78
C ARG A 66 -8.45 -0.26 -15.87
N GLY A 67 -8.47 -1.21 -16.82
CA GLY A 67 -7.44 -1.31 -17.86
C GLY A 67 -6.07 -1.56 -17.24
N GLN A 68 -5.16 -0.59 -17.33
CA GLN A 68 -3.83 -0.63 -16.72
C GLN A 68 -3.69 0.28 -15.49
N THR A 69 -4.80 0.73 -14.91
CA THR A 69 -4.81 1.64 -13.76
C THR A 69 -5.47 0.99 -12.57
N VAL A 70 -4.74 0.94 -11.44
CA VAL A 70 -5.31 0.57 -10.13
C VAL A 70 -5.83 1.84 -9.48
N ILE A 71 -7.08 1.80 -9.03
CA ILE A 71 -7.76 2.91 -8.38
C ILE A 71 -8.01 2.54 -6.93
N TRP A 72 -7.55 3.40 -6.03
CA TRP A 72 -7.93 3.39 -4.62
C TRP A 72 -8.93 4.52 -4.40
N SER A 73 -10.12 4.22 -3.93
CA SER A 73 -11.17 5.21 -3.63
C SER A 73 -11.62 5.11 -2.17
N ASP A 74 -12.45 6.07 -1.76
CA ASP A 74 -13.02 6.18 -0.41
C ASP A 74 -11.94 6.45 0.67
N LEU A 75 -10.87 7.18 0.31
CA LEU A 75 -9.70 7.41 1.15
C LEU A 75 -9.92 8.50 2.23
N MET A 76 -10.55 9.61 1.84
CA MET A 76 -11.02 10.71 2.69
C MET A 76 -10.02 11.24 3.74
N TYR A 77 -8.72 11.31 3.44
CA TYR A 77 -7.69 11.82 4.36
C TYR A 77 -7.04 13.12 3.85
N PRO A 78 -6.47 13.96 4.74
CA PRO A 78 -5.78 15.18 4.33
C PRO A 78 -4.43 14.87 3.66
N GLY A 79 -4.28 15.34 2.43
CA GLY A 79 -3.09 15.22 1.59
C GLY A 79 -1.92 16.11 2.04
N ALA A 80 -0.92 16.26 1.17
CA ALA A 80 0.29 17.03 1.46
C ALA A 80 0.05 18.55 1.45
N ASP A 81 -0.97 18.99 0.70
CA ASP A 81 -1.41 20.38 0.52
C ASP A 81 -2.67 20.71 1.35
N ASP A 82 -2.97 19.88 2.36
CA ASP A 82 -4.18 19.91 3.19
C ASP A 82 -5.50 19.74 2.41
N GLN A 83 -5.46 19.39 1.12
CA GLN A 83 -6.66 19.02 0.37
C GLN A 83 -7.06 17.57 0.70
N VAL A 84 -8.37 17.30 0.69
CA VAL A 84 -8.87 15.95 0.93
C VAL A 84 -8.56 15.07 -0.28
N VAL A 85 -7.89 13.96 -0.03
CA VAL A 85 -7.64 12.93 -1.03
C VAL A 85 -8.78 11.92 -0.98
N GLU A 86 -9.63 11.95 -2.01
CA GLU A 86 -10.75 11.01 -2.13
C GLU A 86 -10.36 9.73 -2.90
N GLU A 87 -9.49 9.89 -3.90
CA GLU A 87 -9.12 8.84 -4.85
C GLU A 87 -7.69 9.00 -5.34
N VAL A 88 -6.98 7.88 -5.51
CA VAL A 88 -5.62 7.85 -6.07
C VAL A 88 -5.52 6.77 -7.13
N ARG A 89 -4.70 7.04 -8.15
CA ARG A 89 -4.50 6.18 -9.32
C ARG A 89 -3.05 5.76 -9.42
N PHE A 90 -2.83 4.47 -9.67
CA PHE A 90 -1.51 3.88 -9.85
C PHE A 90 -1.43 3.18 -11.21
N ASP A 91 -0.25 3.22 -11.83
CA ASP A 91 0.05 2.33 -12.94
C ASP A 91 0.09 0.87 -12.44
N LEU A 92 -0.54 -0.05 -13.18
CA LEU A 92 -0.66 -1.44 -12.78
C LEU A 92 0.70 -2.12 -12.60
N SER A 93 1.65 -1.89 -13.51
CA SER A 93 2.95 -2.55 -13.48
C SER A 93 3.76 -2.10 -12.27
N GLN A 94 3.75 -0.79 -11.98
CA GLN A 94 4.41 -0.21 -10.82
C GLN A 94 3.76 -0.69 -9.51
N TYR A 95 2.43 -0.71 -9.47
CA TYR A 95 1.68 -1.16 -8.29
C TYR A 95 2.01 -2.61 -7.94
N LEU A 96 1.94 -3.52 -8.92
CA LEU A 96 2.24 -4.94 -8.70
C LEU A 96 3.69 -5.16 -8.27
N ALA A 97 4.65 -4.47 -8.90
CA ALA A 97 6.06 -4.55 -8.51
C ALA A 97 6.28 -4.13 -7.05
N GLU A 98 5.58 -3.08 -6.60
CA GLU A 98 5.68 -2.61 -5.22
C GLU A 98 5.00 -3.56 -4.22
N ILE A 99 3.84 -4.12 -4.56
CA ILE A 99 3.17 -5.15 -3.75
C ILE A 99 4.08 -6.37 -3.57
N GLU A 100 4.68 -6.86 -4.65
CA GLU A 100 5.60 -8.02 -4.61
C GLU A 100 6.86 -7.70 -3.80
N ARG A 101 7.50 -6.54 -4.04
CA ARG A 101 8.68 -6.11 -3.30
C ARG A 101 8.37 -6.03 -1.80
N ALA A 102 7.27 -5.37 -1.43
CA ALA A 102 6.86 -5.25 -0.05
C ALA A 102 6.56 -6.61 0.57
N TYR A 103 5.86 -7.51 -0.14
CA TYR A 103 5.57 -8.87 0.28
C TYR A 103 6.83 -9.73 0.51
N TRP A 104 7.84 -9.63 -0.34
CA TRP A 104 9.07 -10.42 -0.13
C TRP A 104 9.96 -9.83 0.94
N CYS A 105 10.04 -8.50 1.05
CA CYS A 105 10.91 -7.85 2.02
C CYS A 105 10.45 -7.94 3.47
N TRP A 106 9.19 -8.25 3.76
CA TRP A 106 8.77 -8.56 5.14
C TRP A 106 9.08 -10.01 5.52
N GLY A 107 9.03 -10.94 4.55
CA GLY A 107 9.28 -12.37 4.76
C GLY A 107 10.75 -12.76 4.72
N SER A 108 11.61 -11.87 4.22
CA SER A 108 13.07 -12.05 4.16
C SER A 108 13.74 -10.68 4.28
N THR A 109 14.73 -10.56 5.16
CA THR A 109 15.49 -9.32 5.35
C THR A 109 16.09 -8.86 4.02
N CYS A 110 15.46 -7.90 3.35
CA CYS A 110 16.00 -7.31 2.13
C CYS A 110 17.21 -6.43 2.49
N LEU A 111 18.41 -6.99 2.42
CA LEU A 111 19.63 -6.22 2.20
C LEU A 111 19.59 -5.67 0.77
N GLY A 112 19.95 -4.39 0.63
CA GLY A 112 19.64 -3.55 -0.52
C GLY A 112 20.01 -4.12 -1.88
N VAL A 113 19.10 -3.93 -2.85
CA VAL A 113 19.41 -4.01 -4.27
C VAL A 113 20.31 -2.83 -4.62
N VAL A 114 21.62 -3.02 -4.51
CA VAL A 114 22.59 -2.16 -5.20
C VAL A 114 22.48 -2.47 -6.68
N HIS A 115 21.97 -1.50 -7.43
CA HIS A 115 22.02 -1.51 -8.90
C HIS A 115 23.50 -1.50 -9.33
N ARG A 116 24.09 -2.68 -9.58
CA ARG A 116 25.43 -2.77 -10.18
C ARG A 116 25.27 -2.56 -11.67
N SER A 117 25.40 -1.30 -12.10
CA SER A 117 25.58 -0.98 -13.52
C SER A 117 26.85 -1.66 -14.03
N SER A 118 26.69 -2.56 -14.97
CA SER A 118 27.75 -3.18 -15.74
C SER A 118 28.43 -2.12 -16.61
N ARG A 119 29.61 -1.65 -16.19
CA ARG A 119 30.63 -1.19 -17.14
C ARG A 119 31.53 -2.37 -17.45
N GLY A 120 31.44 -2.87 -18.67
CA GLY A 120 32.38 -3.83 -19.23
C GLY A 120 33.79 -3.23 -19.34
N PRO A 121 34.83 -4.08 -19.53
CA PRO A 121 36.19 -3.62 -19.64
C PRO A 121 36.40 -2.90 -20.97
N LEU A 122 37.05 -1.74 -20.94
CA LEU A 122 37.69 -1.18 -22.12
C LEU A 122 39.09 -1.82 -22.22
N ALA A 123 39.35 -2.38 -23.39
CA ALA A 123 40.65 -2.89 -23.83
C ALA A 123 41.68 -1.77 -23.98
#